data_AF-A0A7I7PJI4-F1
#
_entry.id   AF-A0A7I7PJI4-F1
#
_cell.length_a   1.000
_cell.length_b   1.000
_cell.length_c   1.000
_cell.angle_alpha   90.00
_cell.angle_beta   90.00
_cell.angle_gamma   90.00
#
_symmetry.space_group_name_H-M   'P 1'
#
loop_
_entity.id
_entity.type
_entity.pdbx_description
1 polymer ?
#
loop_
_entity_poly.entity_id
_entity_poly.type
_entity_poly.pdbx_seq_one_letter_code
_entity_poly.pdbx_strand_id
1 'polypeptide(L)'
;MTINYQFGDVDAHGATIRAQAAALEAEHQAIIRDVLAAGDFWGGAGSTACQQFITESGRNFQVIYEQANAHGQKVQTASANMNSTDTAVGSSWA
;
A
#
# COMPACT_ATOMS: atom_id res chain seq x y z
N MET A 1 -7.10 18.03 -24.58
CA MET A 1 -6.58 17.15 -23.52
C MET A 1 -7.76 16.34 -23.02
N THR A 2 -7.90 15.10 -23.48
CA THR A 2 -9.02 14.23 -23.07
C THR A 2 -8.60 13.53 -21.79
N ILE A 3 -9.42 13.63 -20.74
CA ILE A 3 -9.18 12.90 -19.49
C ILE A 3 -9.64 11.46 -19.74
N ASN A 4 -8.69 10.54 -19.89
CA ASN A 4 -8.93 9.10 -20.11
C ASN A 4 -9.15 8.31 -18.80
N TYR A 5 -9.39 8.99 -17.68
CA TYR A 5 -9.54 8.35 -16.37
C TYR A 5 -11.03 8.22 -16.03
N GLN A 6 -11.60 7.02 -16.20
CA GLN A 6 -13.00 6.72 -15.90
C GLN A 6 -13.18 6.31 -14.43
N PHE A 7 -14.43 6.34 -13.92
CA PHE A 7 -14.70 5.98 -12.53
C PHE A 7 -14.30 4.54 -12.18
N GLY A 8 -14.45 3.61 -13.12
CA GLY A 8 -13.96 2.23 -12.97
C GLY A 8 -12.44 2.16 -12.79
N ASP A 9 -11.69 3.06 -13.45
CA ASP A 9 -10.23 3.14 -13.30
C ASP A 9 -9.85 3.64 -11.90
N VAL A 10 -10.67 4.50 -11.29
CA VAL A 10 -10.46 4.98 -9.91
C VAL A 10 -10.58 3.83 -8.91
N ASP A 11 -11.64 3.02 -9.02
CA ASP A 11 -11.83 1.88 -8.10
C ASP A 11 -10.71 0.83 -8.28
N ALA A 12 -10.40 0.49 -9.54
CA ALA A 12 -9.32 -0.43 -9.86
C ALA A 12 -7.96 0.07 -9.36
N HIS A 13 -7.71 1.38 -9.41
CA HIS A 13 -6.48 1.97 -8.86
C HIS A 13 -6.44 1.86 -7.33
N GLY A 14 -7.55 2.12 -6.64
CA GLY A 14 -7.65 1.90 -5.20
C GLY A 14 -7.37 0.44 -4.80
N ALA A 15 -7.91 -0.53 -5.54
CA ALA A 15 -7.62 -1.94 -5.36
C ALA A 15 -6.13 -2.27 -5.62
N THR A 16 -5.55 -1.70 -6.67
CA THR A 16 -4.13 -1.87 -7.03
C THR A 16 -3.21 -1.37 -5.92
N ILE A 17 -3.48 -0.19 -5.35
CA ILE A 17 -2.68 0.38 -4.25
C ILE A 17 -2.67 -0.58 -3.05
N ARG A 18 -3.83 -1.13 -2.67
CA ARG A 18 -3.90 -2.07 -1.54
C ARG A 18 -3.19 -3.39 -1.84
N ALA A 19 -3.30 -3.90 -3.06
CA ALA A 19 -2.57 -5.10 -3.48
C ALA A 19 -1.05 -4.87 -3.42
N GLN A 20 -0.58 -3.70 -3.84
CA GLN A 20 0.82 -3.30 -3.73
C GLN A 20 1.27 -3.16 -2.26
N ALA A 21 0.43 -2.64 -1.37
CA ALA A 21 0.71 -2.57 0.06
C ALA A 21 0.93 -3.97 0.66
N ALA A 22 0.06 -4.94 0.33
CA ALA A 22 0.19 -6.32 0.78
C ALA A 22 1.43 -7.01 0.18
N ALA A 23 1.73 -6.78 -1.10
CA ALA A 23 2.93 -7.30 -1.75
C ALA A 23 4.20 -6.74 -1.09
N LEU A 24 4.21 -5.44 -0.74
CA LEU A 24 5.33 -4.80 -0.06
C LEU A 24 5.55 -5.37 1.35
N GLU A 25 4.48 -5.70 2.08
CA GLU A 25 4.59 -6.36 3.39
C GLU A 25 5.22 -7.75 3.25
N ALA A 26 4.81 -8.53 2.24
CA ALA A 26 5.39 -9.84 1.96
C ALA A 26 6.88 -9.75 1.59
N GLU A 27 7.24 -8.75 0.78
CA GLU A 27 8.64 -8.48 0.40
C GLU A 27 9.48 -8.06 1.60
N HIS A 28 8.95 -7.19 2.46
CA HIS A 28 9.62 -6.80 3.70
C HIS A 28 9.89 -8.02 4.61
N GLN A 29 8.93 -8.95 4.74
CA GLN A 29 9.17 -10.19 5.48
C GLN A 29 10.27 -11.06 4.84
N ALA A 30 10.40 -11.06 3.51
CA ALA A 30 11.50 -11.73 2.82
C ALA A 30 12.85 -11.08 3.13
N ILE A 31 12.92 -9.75 3.06
CA ILE A 31 14.12 -8.98 3.43
C ILE A 31 14.55 -9.31 4.86
N ILE A 32 13.63 -9.35 5.83
CA ILE A 32 13.99 -9.68 7.22
C ILE A 32 14.53 -11.11 7.34
N ARG A 33 13.98 -12.08 6.62
CA ARG A 33 14.53 -13.46 6.60
C ARG A 33 15.95 -13.49 6.06
N ASP A 34 16.22 -12.77 4.97
CA ASP A 34 17.54 -12.73 4.36
C ASP A 34 18.55 -12.01 5.26
N VAL A 35 18.15 -10.93 5.93
CA VAL A 35 18.98 -10.21 6.90
C VAL A 35 19.37 -11.12 8.06
N LEU A 36 18.43 -11.89 8.59
CA LEU A 36 18.69 -12.83 9.69
C LEU A 36 19.60 -13.98 9.23
N ALA A 37 19.37 -14.51 8.02
CA ALA A 37 20.20 -15.57 7.44
C ALA A 37 21.65 -15.08 7.17
N ALA A 38 21.81 -13.83 6.76
CA ALA A 38 23.10 -13.17 6.57
C ALA A 38 23.59 -12.42 7.82
N GLY A 39 23.11 -12.79 9.01
CA GLY A 39 23.37 -12.05 10.26
C GLY A 39 24.86 -11.90 10.60
N ASP A 40 25.72 -12.81 10.14
CA ASP A 40 27.18 -12.73 10.34
C ASP A 40 27.80 -11.46 9.77
N PHE A 41 27.24 -10.90 8.69
CA PHE A 41 27.64 -9.60 8.14
C PHE A 41 27.57 -8.48 9.19
N TRP A 42 26.61 -8.58 10.11
CA TRP A 42 26.37 -7.61 11.18
C TRP A 42 27.02 -8.02 12.51
N GLY A 43 27.86 -9.06 12.55
CA GLY A 43 28.39 -9.61 13.80
C GLY A 43 27.42 -10.54 14.53
N GLY A 44 26.51 -11.18 13.78
CA GLY A 44 25.51 -12.14 14.24
C GLY A 44 24.09 -11.56 14.25
N ALA A 45 23.08 -12.41 14.05
CA ALA A 45 21.67 -12.00 13.98
C ALA A 45 21.17 -11.31 15.29
N GLY A 46 21.78 -11.64 16.44
CA GLY A 46 21.47 -11.01 17.72
C GLY A 46 22.27 -9.73 18.01
N SER A 47 23.13 -9.27 17.09
CA SER A 47 23.94 -8.08 17.31
C SER A 47 23.08 -6.82 17.33
N THR A 48 23.55 -5.79 18.04
CA THR A 48 22.89 -4.48 18.06
C THR A 48 22.72 -3.91 16.66
N ALA A 49 23.71 -4.10 15.77
CA ALA A 49 23.64 -3.60 14.40
C ALA A 49 22.54 -4.30 13.59
N CYS A 50 22.44 -5.63 13.67
CA CYS A 50 21.41 -6.39 12.97
C CYS A 50 20.01 -6.03 13.49
N GLN A 51 19.84 -5.97 14.81
CA GLN A 51 18.56 -5.65 15.43
C GLN A 51 18.11 -4.21 15.18
N GLN A 52 19.05 -3.27 15.17
CA GLN A 52 18.76 -1.89 14.79
C GLN A 52 18.30 -1.81 13.34
N PHE A 53 19.00 -2.45 12.40
CA PHE A 53 18.57 -2.48 11.00
C PHE A 53 17.14 -3.02 10.84
N ILE A 54 16.83 -4.17 11.46
CA ILE A 54 15.49 -4.79 11.42
C ILE A 54 14.45 -3.82 11.99
N THR A 55 14.76 -3.15 13.10
CA THR A 55 13.85 -2.23 13.78
C THR A 55 13.58 -0.98 12.95
N GLU A 56 14.63 -0.33 12.42
CA GLU A 56 14.49 0.86 11.57
C GLU A 56 13.74 0.53 10.27
N SER A 57 14.12 -0.57 9.63
CA SER A 57 13.44 -1.09 8.43
C SER A 57 11.95 -1.32 8.71
N GLY A 58 11.64 -2.02 9.80
CA GLY A 58 10.27 -2.31 10.20
C GLY A 58 9.42 -1.07 10.37
N ARG A 59 9.93 -0.03 11.04
CA ARG A 59 9.19 1.24 11.20
C ARG A 59 8.90 1.92 9.86
N ASN A 60 9.88 1.94 8.97
CA ASN A 60 9.71 2.57 7.66
C ASN A 60 8.68 1.83 6.81
N PHE A 61 8.81 0.50 6.67
CA PHE A 61 7.87 -0.30 5.89
C PHE A 61 6.46 -0.26 6.48
N GLN A 62 6.34 -0.25 7.81
CA GLN A 62 5.04 -0.16 8.49
C GLN A 62 4.27 1.09 8.11
N VAL A 63 4.93 2.25 8.13
CA VAL A 63 4.30 3.48 7.66
C VAL A 63 3.87 3.34 6.21
N ILE A 64 4.69 2.77 5.33
CA ILE A 64 4.37 2.67 3.90
C ILE A 64 3.12 1.82 3.65
N TYR A 65 3.06 0.58 4.14
CA TYR A 65 1.92 -0.29 3.85
C TYR A 65 0.64 0.18 4.56
N GLU A 66 0.71 0.77 5.76
CA GLU A 66 -0.45 1.35 6.45
C GLU A 66 -1.01 2.54 5.66
N GLN A 67 -0.14 3.48 5.25
CA GLN A 67 -0.57 4.65 4.51
C GLN A 67 -1.04 4.29 3.10
N ALA A 68 -0.40 3.34 2.42
CA ALA A 68 -0.84 2.85 1.12
C ALA A 68 -2.21 2.19 1.23
N ASN A 69 -2.44 1.31 2.20
CA ASN A 69 -3.74 0.66 2.38
C ASN A 69 -4.85 1.69 2.68
N ALA A 70 -4.58 2.63 3.61
CA ALA A 70 -5.51 3.72 3.91
C ALA A 70 -5.77 4.62 2.69
N HIS A 71 -4.76 4.88 1.87
CA HIS A 71 -4.91 5.64 0.64
C HIS A 71 -5.77 4.91 -0.39
N GLY A 72 -5.52 3.62 -0.63
CA GLY A 72 -6.32 2.79 -1.52
C GLY A 72 -7.80 2.76 -1.11
N GLN A 73 -8.09 2.65 0.20
CA GLN A 73 -9.45 2.76 0.73
C GLN A 73 -10.09 4.13 0.43
N LYS A 74 -9.37 5.23 0.65
CA LYS A 74 -9.87 6.58 0.33
C LYS A 74 -10.17 6.74 -1.15
N VAL A 75 -9.32 6.20 -2.03
CA VAL A 75 -9.52 6.22 -3.49
C VAL A 75 -10.80 5.47 -3.88
N GLN A 76 -11.04 4.29 -3.31
CA GLN A 76 -12.28 3.55 -3.56
C GLN A 76 -13.52 4.26 -3.01
N THR A 77 -13.43 4.85 -1.81
CA THR A 77 -14.51 5.68 -1.26
C THR A 77 -14.82 6.86 -2.17
N ALA A 78 -13.80 7.53 -2.72
CA ALA A 78 -14.01 8.59 -3.69
C ALA A 78 -14.72 8.06 -4.96
N SER A 79 -14.31 6.90 -5.48
CA SER A 79 -14.99 6.25 -6.61
C SER A 79 -16.47 5.97 -6.33
N ALA A 80 -16.78 5.36 -5.18
CA ALA A 80 -18.14 5.05 -4.77
C ALA A 80 -19.01 6.32 -4.64
N ASN A 81 -18.46 7.37 -4.04
CA ASN A 81 -19.15 8.65 -3.91
C ASN A 81 -19.43 9.28 -5.28
N MET A 82 -18.45 9.28 -6.19
CA MET A 82 -18.62 9.82 -7.54
C MET A 82 -19.68 9.05 -8.32
N ASN A 83 -19.65 7.71 -8.31
CA ASN A 83 -20.65 6.89 -8.96
C ASN A 83 -22.07 7.13 -8.43
N SER A 84 -22.20 7.28 -7.10
CA SER A 84 -23.47 7.62 -6.45
C SER A 84 -24.00 8.99 -6.89
N THR A 85 -23.14 10.00 -6.89
CA THR A 85 -23.50 11.35 -7.35
C THR A 85 -23.90 11.37 -8.83
N ASP A 86 -23.15 10.69 -9.70
CA ASP A 86 -23.44 10.61 -11.14
C ASP A 86 -24.81 9.96 -11.41
N THR A 87 -25.07 8.84 -10.73
CA THR A 87 -26.37 8.13 -10.81
C THR A 87 -27.53 9.02 -10.36
N ALA A 88 -27.35 9.78 -9.27
CA ALA A 88 -28.39 10.67 -8.74
C ALA A 88 -28.70 11.84 -9.70
N VAL A 89 -27.66 12.45 -10.29
CA VAL A 89 -27.82 13.51 -11.29
C VAL A 89 -28.50 12.98 -12.55
N GLY A 90 -28.05 11.84 -13.08
CA GLY A 90 -28.66 11.23 -14.27
C GLY A 90 -30.14 10.90 -14.06
N SER A 91 -30.49 10.36 -12.89
CA SER A 91 -31.88 10.06 -12.52
C SER A 91 -32.74 11.30 -12.35
N SER A 92 -32.16 12.45 -12.00
CA SER A 92 -32.90 13.71 -11.83
C SER A 92 -33.31 14.38 -13.16
N TRP A 93 -32.68 13.98 -14.26
CA TRP A 93 -32.93 14.54 -15.61
C TRP A 93 -33.68 13.58 -16.53
N ALA A 94 -33.86 12.33 -16.12
CA ALA A 94 -34.71 11.34 -16.78
C ALA A 94 -36.20 11.59 -16.49
#